data_AF-A0A7C3FVQ3-F1
#
_entry.id   AF-A0A7C3FVQ3-F1
#
_cell.length_a   1.000
_cell.length_b   1.000
_cell.length_c   1.000
_cell.angle_alpha   90.00
_cell.angle_beta   90.00
_cell.angle_gamma   90.00
#
_symmetry.space_group_name_H-M   'P 1'
#
loop_
_entity.id
_entity.type
_entity.pdbx_description
1 polymer ?
#
loop_
_entity_poly.entity_id
_entity_poly.type
_entity_poly.pdbx_seq_one_letter_code
_entity_poly.pdbx_strand_id
1 'polypeptide(L)'
;SDDEIRGEVILQAGLLLLKYIYRDELKERLPEILSLLQELSDRQSALEYLETILRYISGGTDKLSEETLKESVSELFQEGGSVMATLMEQWINQGRQKGRQEGRQEGRQEGRQEGRQEGRQEAWEAMYKTLRQVLVLLFDVPLEHFDERLQGLDLSDLKQLSETAFAMKTLFEFEAQLKDLETKKNKK
;
A
#
# COMPACT_ATOMS: atom_id res chain seq x y z
N SER A 1 -48.62 -2.03 15.97
CA SER A 1 -48.81 -0.88 15.07
C SER A 1 -48.03 -1.14 13.79
N ASP A 2 -48.25 -0.36 12.73
CA ASP A 2 -47.47 -0.49 11.48
C ASP A 2 -45.95 -0.34 11.72
N ASP A 3 -45.54 0.41 12.75
CA ASP A 3 -44.14 0.55 13.16
C ASP A 3 -43.55 -0.71 13.81
N GLU A 4 -44.34 -1.46 14.59
CA GLU A 4 -43.91 -2.73 15.19
C GLU A 4 -43.67 -3.80 14.10
N ILE A 5 -44.57 -3.87 13.11
CA ILE A 5 -44.44 -4.79 11.97
C ILE A 5 -43.19 -4.45 11.15
N ARG A 6 -42.99 -3.17 10.86
CA ARG A 6 -41.79 -2.68 10.16
C ARG A 6 -40.51 -3.08 10.90
N GLY A 7 -40.46 -2.85 12.21
CA GLY A 7 -39.30 -3.19 13.04
C GLY A 7 -38.98 -4.70 13.05
N GLU A 8 -40.01 -5.54 13.12
CA GLU A 8 -39.87 -7.00 13.10
C GLU A 8 -39.31 -7.51 11.78
N VAL A 9 -39.84 -7.02 10.65
CA VAL A 9 -39.37 -7.36 9.29
C VAL A 9 -37.90 -6.99 9.11
N ILE A 10 -37.51 -5.78 9.50
CA ILE A 10 -36.11 -5.30 9.38
C ILE A 10 -35.17 -6.16 10.23
N LEU A 11 -35.56 -6.44 11.47
CA LEU A 11 -34.76 -7.24 12.38
C LEU A 11 -34.57 -8.66 11.82
N GLN A 12 -35.64 -9.27 11.31
CA GLN A 12 -35.58 -10.61 10.73
C GLN A 12 -34.68 -10.65 9.49
N ALA A 13 -34.86 -9.72 8.55
CA ALA A 13 -34.02 -9.64 7.36
C ALA A 13 -32.54 -9.43 7.71
N GLY A 14 -32.25 -8.53 8.66
CA GLY A 14 -30.90 -8.28 9.16
C GLY A 14 -30.27 -9.49 9.84
N LEU A 15 -31.00 -10.18 10.72
CA LEU A 15 -30.50 -11.36 11.42
C LEU A 15 -30.24 -12.55 10.48
N LEU A 16 -31.12 -12.77 9.51
CA LEU A 16 -30.90 -13.80 8.48
C LEU A 16 -29.69 -13.46 7.63
N LEU A 17 -29.55 -12.20 7.19
CA LEU A 17 -28.37 -11.78 6.46
C LEU A 17 -27.10 -12.02 7.27
N LEU A 18 -27.04 -11.59 8.52
CA LEU A 18 -25.89 -11.83 9.40
C LEU A 18 -25.59 -13.33 9.61
N LYS A 19 -26.62 -14.16 9.74
CA LYS A 19 -26.48 -15.61 9.92
C LYS A 19 -25.86 -16.29 8.69
N TYR A 20 -26.24 -15.84 7.49
CA TYR A 20 -25.88 -16.49 6.24
C TYR A 20 -24.74 -15.79 5.49
N ILE A 21 -24.32 -14.57 5.85
CA ILE A 21 -23.35 -13.78 5.08
C ILE A 21 -22.04 -14.51 4.76
N TYR A 22 -21.56 -15.35 5.69
CA TYR A 22 -20.34 -16.16 5.54
C TYR A 22 -20.60 -17.62 5.12
N ARG A 23 -21.83 -17.96 4.75
CA ARG A 23 -22.28 -19.33 4.45
C ARG A 23 -22.55 -19.49 2.95
N ASP A 24 -22.31 -20.68 2.39
CA ASP A 24 -22.49 -20.92 0.95
C ASP A 24 -23.97 -20.89 0.56
N GLU A 25 -24.84 -21.20 1.53
CA GLU A 25 -26.29 -21.15 1.42
C GLU A 25 -26.84 -19.72 1.25
N LEU A 26 -26.02 -18.68 1.37
CA LEU A 26 -26.45 -17.29 1.19
C LEU A 26 -27.12 -17.08 -0.18
N LYS A 27 -26.57 -17.67 -1.24
CA LYS A 27 -27.13 -17.56 -2.59
C LYS A 27 -28.58 -18.04 -2.66
N GLU A 28 -28.87 -19.13 -1.97
CA GLU A 28 -30.20 -19.75 -1.95
C GLU A 28 -31.16 -18.98 -1.02
N ARG A 29 -30.63 -18.36 0.04
CA ARG A 29 -31.42 -17.63 1.04
C ARG A 29 -31.62 -16.15 0.73
N LEU A 30 -30.84 -15.58 -0.16
CA LEU A 30 -30.91 -14.16 -0.51
C LEU A 30 -32.31 -13.74 -1.00
N PRO A 31 -32.99 -14.48 -1.91
CA PRO A 31 -34.34 -14.11 -2.32
C PRO A 31 -35.34 -14.10 -1.15
N GLU A 32 -35.22 -15.05 -0.22
CA GLU A 32 -36.06 -15.13 0.99
C GLU A 32 -35.82 -13.94 1.93
N ILE A 33 -34.55 -13.51 2.08
CA ILE A 33 -34.20 -12.34 2.88
C ILE A 33 -34.75 -11.05 2.24
N LEU A 34 -34.61 -10.92 0.93
CA LEU A 34 -35.08 -9.74 0.19
C LEU A 34 -36.61 -9.69 0.10
N SER A 35 -37.31 -10.84 0.06
CA SER A 35 -38.77 -10.87 0.01
C SER A 35 -39.41 -10.33 1.29
N LEU A 36 -38.75 -10.44 2.45
CA LEU A 36 -39.23 -9.84 3.70
C LEU A 36 -39.42 -8.32 3.55
N LEU A 37 -38.56 -7.65 2.79
CA LEU A 37 -38.69 -6.22 2.56
C LEU A 37 -39.93 -5.84 1.73
N GLN A 38 -40.57 -6.77 1.03
CA GLN A 38 -41.85 -6.52 0.34
C GLN A 38 -43.04 -6.43 1.31
N GLU A 39 -42.91 -6.94 2.53
CA GLU A 39 -43.94 -6.85 3.58
C GLU A 39 -44.04 -5.42 4.17
N LEU A 40 -43.05 -4.58 3.88
CA LEU A 40 -43.05 -3.18 4.27
C LEU A 40 -44.12 -2.39 3.50
N SER A 41 -45.04 -1.77 4.24
CA SER A 41 -46.15 -1.00 3.67
C SER A 41 -45.69 0.23 2.89
N ASP A 42 -44.50 0.75 3.21
CA ASP A 42 -43.88 1.88 2.54
C ASP A 42 -42.76 1.42 1.58
N ARG A 43 -42.95 1.70 0.29
CA ARG A 43 -42.00 1.35 -0.78
C ARG A 43 -40.68 2.10 -0.64
N GLN A 44 -40.69 3.34 -0.15
CA GLN A 44 -39.46 4.11 0.03
C GLN A 44 -38.59 3.49 1.13
N SER A 45 -39.18 3.14 2.27
CA SER A 45 -38.53 2.39 3.35
C SER A 45 -37.91 1.09 2.83
N ALA A 46 -38.63 0.31 2.01
CA ALA A 46 -38.12 -0.94 1.46
C ALA A 46 -36.85 -0.76 0.59
N LEU A 47 -36.80 0.30 -0.23
CA LEU A 47 -35.64 0.59 -1.07
C LEU A 47 -34.44 1.08 -0.24
N GLU A 48 -34.67 1.85 0.83
CA GLU A 48 -33.60 2.30 1.74
C GLU A 48 -32.97 1.11 2.50
N TYR A 49 -33.78 0.16 2.95
CA TYR A 49 -33.27 -1.08 3.56
C TYR A 49 -32.59 -1.99 2.55
N LEU A 50 -33.13 -2.09 1.33
CA LEU A 50 -32.49 -2.81 0.24
C LEU A 50 -31.09 -2.25 -0.02
N GLU A 51 -30.94 -0.92 -0.13
CA GLU A 51 -29.64 -0.28 -0.29
C GLU A 51 -28.67 -0.67 0.83
N THR A 52 -29.15 -0.69 2.07
CA THR A 52 -28.35 -1.07 3.25
C THR A 52 -27.88 -2.52 3.17
N ILE A 53 -28.77 -3.45 2.81
CA ILE A 53 -28.44 -4.88 2.62
C ILE A 53 -27.40 -5.05 1.51
N LEU A 54 -27.61 -4.41 0.35
CA LEU A 54 -26.68 -4.51 -0.79
C LEU A 54 -25.30 -3.95 -0.44
N ARG A 55 -25.25 -2.83 0.28
CA ARG A 55 -24.00 -2.24 0.78
C ARG A 55 -23.26 -3.19 1.74
N TYR A 56 -24.00 -3.87 2.61
CA TYR A 56 -23.43 -4.84 3.54
C TYR A 56 -22.92 -6.10 2.84
N ILE A 57 -23.68 -6.64 1.88
CA ILE A 57 -23.28 -7.81 1.09
C ILE A 57 -21.97 -7.56 0.34
N SER A 58 -21.87 -6.43 -0.39
CA SER A 58 -20.71 -6.15 -1.22
C SER A 58 -19.42 -5.91 -0.46
N GLY A 59 -19.50 -5.52 0.81
CA GLY A 59 -18.34 -5.41 1.70
C GLY A 59 -18.09 -6.66 2.57
N GLY A 60 -19.08 -7.56 2.67
CA GLY A 60 -19.13 -8.60 3.70
C GLY A 60 -18.87 -10.02 3.21
N THR A 61 -18.95 -10.29 1.90
CA THR A 61 -18.80 -11.65 1.35
C THR A 61 -18.38 -11.67 -0.11
N ASP A 62 -17.65 -12.72 -0.51
CA ASP A 62 -17.28 -13.05 -1.90
C ASP A 62 -18.13 -14.20 -2.48
N LYS A 63 -19.10 -14.70 -1.70
CA LYS A 63 -19.94 -15.86 -2.07
C LYS A 63 -21.05 -15.55 -3.07
N LEU A 64 -21.29 -14.27 -3.36
CA LEU A 64 -22.31 -13.81 -4.30
C LEU A 64 -21.63 -13.13 -5.49
N SER A 65 -22.00 -13.54 -6.70
CA SER A 65 -21.61 -12.80 -7.91
C SER A 65 -22.50 -11.58 -8.09
N GLU A 66 -21.99 -10.57 -8.81
CA GLU A 66 -22.74 -9.38 -9.17
C GLU A 66 -24.02 -9.73 -9.94
N GLU A 67 -23.95 -10.70 -10.86
CA GLU A 67 -25.09 -11.16 -11.65
C GLU A 67 -26.17 -11.77 -10.75
N THR A 68 -25.78 -12.65 -9.84
CA THR A 68 -26.72 -13.31 -8.90
C THR A 68 -27.44 -12.28 -8.03
N LEU A 69 -26.70 -11.27 -7.54
CA LEU A 69 -27.25 -10.19 -6.73
C LEU A 69 -28.22 -9.33 -7.55
N LYS A 70 -27.84 -8.97 -8.78
CA LYS A 70 -28.65 -8.17 -9.70
C LYS A 70 -29.94 -8.89 -10.09
N GLU A 71 -29.88 -10.19 -10.37
CA GLU A 71 -31.03 -11.04 -10.67
C GLU A 71 -32.01 -11.05 -9.49
N SER A 72 -31.51 -11.40 -8.29
CA SER A 72 -32.34 -11.47 -7.07
C SER A 72 -33.06 -10.15 -6.76
N VAL A 73 -32.36 -9.02 -6.96
CA VAL A 73 -32.92 -7.69 -6.73
C VAL A 73 -33.94 -7.31 -7.80
N SER A 74 -33.66 -7.60 -9.07
CA SER A 74 -34.52 -7.21 -10.20
C SER A 74 -35.80 -8.03 -10.26
N GLU A 75 -35.76 -9.29 -9.82
CA GLU A 75 -36.95 -10.16 -9.71
C GLU A 75 -37.93 -9.66 -8.64
N LEU A 76 -37.40 -9.14 -7.53
CA LEU A 76 -38.19 -8.76 -6.36
C LEU A 76 -38.58 -7.27 -6.33
N PHE A 77 -37.81 -6.39 -6.98
CA PHE A 77 -38.05 -4.96 -6.99
C PHE A 77 -37.95 -4.40 -8.41
N GLN A 78 -39.06 -3.88 -8.95
CA GLN A 78 -39.07 -3.22 -10.27
C GLN A 78 -38.05 -2.07 -10.37
N GLU A 79 -37.84 -1.32 -9.28
CA GLU A 79 -36.85 -0.23 -9.19
C GLU A 79 -35.48 -0.70 -8.69
N GLY A 80 -35.35 -1.97 -8.29
CA GLY A 80 -34.13 -2.52 -7.72
C GLY A 80 -32.93 -2.43 -8.68
N GLY A 81 -33.17 -2.52 -9.99
CA GLY A 81 -32.12 -2.30 -11.00
C GLY A 81 -31.52 -0.90 -10.98
N SER A 82 -32.33 0.14 -10.66
CA SER A 82 -31.85 1.52 -10.55
C SER A 82 -31.03 1.75 -9.28
N VAL A 83 -31.47 1.17 -8.15
CA VAL A 83 -30.70 1.17 -6.90
C VAL A 83 -29.35 0.47 -7.10
N MET A 84 -29.36 -0.69 -7.74
CA MET A 84 -28.15 -1.44 -8.05
C MET A 84 -27.18 -0.66 -8.95
N ALA A 85 -27.68 -0.01 -10.00
CA ALA A 85 -26.84 0.81 -10.88
C ALA A 85 -26.15 1.96 -10.12
N THR A 86 -26.88 2.63 -9.22
CA THR A 86 -26.34 3.73 -8.40
C THR A 86 -25.27 3.22 -7.44
N LEU A 87 -25.50 2.09 -6.79
CA LEU A 87 -24.53 1.46 -5.88
C LEU A 87 -23.26 1.01 -6.63
N MET A 88 -23.42 0.43 -7.81
CA MET A 88 -22.28 0.04 -8.66
C MET A 88 -21.42 1.25 -9.02
N GLU A 89 -22.03 2.38 -9.42
CA GLU A 89 -21.29 3.61 -9.70
C GLU A 89 -20.54 4.12 -8.45
N GLN A 90 -21.17 4.08 -7.28
CA GLN A 90 -20.50 4.43 -6.02
C GLN A 90 -19.31 3.52 -5.73
N TRP A 91 -19.43 2.21 -5.88
CA TRP A 91 -18.35 1.26 -5.63
C TRP A 91 -17.20 1.42 -6.62
N ILE A 92 -17.49 1.61 -7.91
CA ILE A 92 -16.46 1.91 -8.92
C ILE A 92 -15.69 3.17 -8.54
N ASN A 93 -16.41 4.23 -8.13
CA ASN A 93 -15.79 5.47 -7.70
C ASN A 93 -14.93 5.30 -6.44
N GLN A 94 -15.41 4.55 -5.45
CA GLN A 94 -14.63 4.22 -4.24
C GLN A 94 -13.39 3.40 -4.57
N GLY A 95 -13.51 2.37 -5.42
CA GLY A 95 -12.38 1.57 -5.88
C GLY A 95 -11.34 2.41 -6.60
N ARG A 96 -11.78 3.32 -7.48
CA ARG A 96 -10.89 4.26 -8.17
C ARG A 96 -10.19 5.23 -7.21
N GLN A 97 -10.89 5.72 -6.20
CA GLN A 97 -10.30 6.58 -5.17
C GLN A 97 -9.25 5.82 -4.35
N LYS A 98 -9.58 4.60 -3.89
CA LYS A 98 -8.66 3.74 -3.14
C LYS A 98 -7.41 3.41 -3.95
N GLY A 99 -7.56 2.94 -5.20
CA GLY A 99 -6.43 2.66 -6.07
C GLY A 99 -5.56 3.89 -6.37
N ARG A 100 -6.15 5.08 -6.51
CA ARG A 100 -5.39 6.34 -6.63
C ARG A 100 -4.63 6.69 -5.36
N GLN A 101 -5.19 6.44 -4.18
CA GLN A 101 -4.52 6.70 -2.91
C GLN A 101 -3.35 5.73 -2.70
N GLU A 102 -3.58 4.44 -2.92
CA GLU A 102 -2.56 3.39 -2.83
C GLU A 102 -1.41 3.66 -3.80
N GLY A 103 -1.70 3.85 -5.10
CA GLY A 103 -0.67 4.14 -6.09
C GLY A 103 0.12 5.43 -5.82
N ARG A 104 -0.51 6.47 -5.23
CA ARG A 104 0.22 7.68 -4.79
C ARG A 104 1.13 7.41 -3.60
N GLN A 105 0.73 6.54 -2.67
CA GLN A 105 1.55 6.19 -1.52
C GLN A 105 2.74 5.35 -1.93
N GLU A 106 2.51 4.32 -2.75
CA GLU A 106 3.56 3.44 -3.30
C GLU A 106 4.56 4.25 -4.12
N GLY A 107 4.10 5.01 -5.13
CA GLY A 107 4.99 5.82 -5.96
C GLY A 107 5.78 6.88 -5.17
N ARG A 108 5.21 7.43 -4.08
CA ARG A 108 5.94 8.34 -3.19
C ARG A 108 7.00 7.60 -2.36
N GLN A 109 6.75 6.37 -1.96
CA GLN A 109 7.74 5.58 -1.21
C GLN A 109 8.88 5.13 -2.12
N GLU A 110 8.57 4.59 -3.30
CA GLU A 110 9.56 4.17 -4.30
C GLU A 110 10.42 5.35 -4.72
N GLY A 111 9.83 6.46 -5.17
CA GLY A 111 10.60 7.64 -5.58
C GLY A 111 11.48 8.24 -4.47
N ARG A 112 11.07 8.12 -3.19
CA ARG A 112 11.94 8.52 -2.06
C ARG A 112 13.09 7.55 -1.82
N GLN A 113 12.90 6.25 -2.07
CA GLN A 113 13.96 5.27 -1.92
C GLN A 113 14.98 5.39 -3.04
N GLU A 114 14.52 5.49 -4.29
CA GLU A 114 15.36 5.71 -5.47
C GLU A 114 16.17 7.01 -5.32
N GLY A 115 15.51 8.15 -5.05
CA GLY A 115 16.21 9.42 -4.89
C GLY A 115 17.23 9.43 -3.73
N ARG A 116 17.03 8.63 -2.67
CA ARG A 116 18.05 8.46 -1.61
C ARG A 116 19.20 7.56 -2.04
N GLN A 117 18.95 6.56 -2.88
CA GLN A 117 20.02 5.72 -3.42
C GLN A 117 20.87 6.51 -4.41
N GLU A 118 20.23 7.19 -5.36
CA GLU A 118 20.89 8.10 -6.31
C GLU A 118 21.70 9.16 -5.57
N GLY A 119 21.10 9.88 -4.62
CA GLY A 119 21.81 10.91 -3.86
C GLY A 119 22.98 10.36 -3.01
N ARG A 120 22.91 9.11 -2.54
CA ARG A 120 24.04 8.46 -1.88
C ARG A 120 25.15 8.08 -2.86
N GLN A 121 24.79 7.61 -4.05
CA GLN A 121 25.75 7.29 -5.10
C GLN A 121 26.46 8.56 -5.59
N GLU A 122 25.72 9.63 -5.88
CA GLU A 122 26.29 10.92 -6.28
C GLU A 122 27.23 11.48 -5.20
N ALA A 123 26.83 11.41 -3.92
CA ALA A 123 27.69 11.82 -2.81
C ALA A 123 28.94 10.96 -2.68
N TRP A 124 28.82 9.65 -2.91
CA TRP A 124 29.95 8.73 -2.91
C TRP A 124 30.93 9.04 -4.04
N GLU A 125 30.45 9.23 -5.27
CA GLU A 125 31.28 9.58 -6.43
C GLU A 125 32.01 10.91 -6.23
N ALA A 126 31.32 11.92 -5.69
CA ALA A 126 31.91 13.22 -5.38
C ALA A 126 33.00 13.11 -4.29
N MET A 127 32.73 12.35 -3.22
CA MET A 127 33.71 12.13 -2.14
C MET A 127 34.91 11.33 -2.64
N TYR A 128 34.69 10.25 -3.39
CA TYR A 128 35.72 9.42 -4.01
C TYR A 128 36.66 10.26 -4.87
N LYS A 129 36.11 11.09 -5.76
CA LYS A 129 36.89 11.99 -6.61
C LYS A 129 37.70 13.00 -5.80
N THR A 130 37.09 13.60 -4.78
CA THR A 130 37.74 14.60 -3.94
C THR A 130 38.88 13.99 -3.12
N LEU A 131 38.64 12.83 -2.51
CA LEU A 131 39.65 12.16 -1.69
C LEU A 131 40.88 11.79 -2.54
N ARG A 132 40.70 11.25 -3.75
CA ARG A 132 41.81 10.97 -4.67
C ARG A 132 42.68 12.20 -4.91
N GLN A 133 42.07 13.34 -5.20
CA GLN A 133 42.79 14.60 -5.43
C GLN A 133 43.54 15.08 -4.18
N VAL A 134 42.93 14.95 -3.00
CA VAL A 134 43.57 15.30 -1.73
C VAL A 134 44.79 14.40 -1.45
N LEU A 135 44.69 13.10 -1.74
CA LEU A 135 45.80 12.16 -1.51
C LEU A 135 47.00 12.43 -2.42
N VAL A 136 46.76 12.82 -3.68
CA VAL A 136 47.83 13.30 -4.58
C VAL A 136 48.54 14.50 -3.95
N LEU A 137 47.79 15.48 -3.45
CA LEU A 137 48.35 16.70 -2.87
C LEU A 137 49.09 16.48 -1.54
N LEU A 138 48.60 15.59 -0.69
CA LEU A 138 49.18 15.34 0.64
C LEU A 138 50.40 14.43 0.60
N PHE A 139 50.42 13.43 -0.30
CA PHE A 139 51.39 12.35 -0.26
C PHE A 139 52.21 12.17 -1.54
N ASP A 140 51.98 13.01 -2.56
CA ASP A 140 52.70 12.96 -3.85
C ASP A 140 52.60 11.58 -4.55
N VAL A 141 51.39 11.00 -4.52
CA VAL A 141 51.09 9.72 -5.16
C VAL A 141 50.34 9.91 -6.48
N PRO A 142 50.41 8.96 -7.44
CA PRO A 142 49.55 8.97 -8.62
C PRO A 142 48.06 8.97 -8.26
N LEU A 143 47.22 9.62 -9.06
CA LEU A 143 45.77 9.75 -8.82
C LEU A 143 45.05 8.41 -8.67
N GLU A 144 45.56 7.37 -9.32
CA GLU A 144 44.98 6.03 -9.36
C GLU A 144 45.53 5.09 -8.27
N HIS A 145 46.49 5.56 -7.47
CA HIS A 145 47.24 4.72 -6.53
C HIS A 145 46.36 3.94 -5.54
N PHE A 146 45.21 4.48 -5.18
CA PHE A 146 44.29 3.88 -4.20
C PHE A 146 42.94 3.42 -4.80
N ASP A 147 42.76 3.45 -6.11
CA ASP A 147 41.43 3.27 -6.74
C ASP A 147 40.79 1.93 -6.38
N GLU A 148 41.52 0.82 -6.50
CA GLU A 148 41.03 -0.53 -6.16
C GLU A 148 40.55 -0.63 -4.71
N ARG A 149 41.27 0.04 -3.80
CA ARG A 149 40.98 0.01 -2.36
C ARG A 149 39.80 0.91 -2.01
N LEU A 150 39.78 2.13 -2.55
CA LEU A 150 38.73 3.12 -2.27
C LEU A 150 37.38 2.76 -2.91
N GLN A 151 37.36 2.09 -4.07
CA GLN A 151 36.12 1.63 -4.70
C GLN A 151 35.37 0.59 -3.85
N GLY A 152 36.09 -0.18 -3.03
CA GLY A 152 35.51 -1.14 -2.10
C GLY A 152 34.89 -0.52 -0.84
N LEU A 153 35.03 0.80 -0.63
CA LEU A 153 34.58 1.50 0.57
C LEU A 153 33.19 2.10 0.40
N ASP A 154 32.44 2.22 1.51
CA ASP A 154 31.18 2.95 1.49
C ASP A 154 31.38 4.46 1.72
N LEU A 155 30.29 5.24 1.64
CA LEU A 155 30.36 6.69 1.79
C LEU A 155 30.84 7.11 3.19
N SER A 156 30.52 6.32 4.22
CA SER A 156 30.93 6.60 5.60
C SER A 156 32.44 6.41 5.76
N ASP A 157 32.96 5.33 5.19
CA ASP A 157 34.39 5.02 5.19
C ASP A 157 35.18 6.12 4.45
N LEU A 158 34.72 6.52 3.25
CA LEU A 158 35.36 7.58 2.48
C LEU A 158 35.35 8.94 3.21
N LYS A 159 34.24 9.26 3.91
CA LYS A 159 34.15 10.47 4.72
C LYS A 159 35.11 10.43 5.90
N GLN A 160 35.22 9.30 6.60
CA GLN A 160 36.16 9.13 7.69
C GLN A 160 37.61 9.28 7.22
N LEU A 161 37.95 8.71 6.06
CA LEU A 161 39.27 8.85 5.46
C LEU A 161 39.56 10.31 5.07
N SER A 162 38.61 11.03 4.48
CA SER A 162 38.83 12.42 4.10
C SER A 162 39.02 13.35 5.30
N GLU A 163 38.29 13.13 6.39
CA GLU A 163 38.44 13.89 7.64
C GLU A 163 39.79 13.63 8.33
N THR A 164 40.30 12.40 8.25
CA THR A 164 41.54 12.00 8.92
C THR A 164 42.79 12.23 8.08
N ALA A 165 42.67 12.25 6.74
CA ALA A 165 43.80 12.42 5.82
C ALA A 165 44.62 13.70 6.10
N PHE A 166 43.96 14.83 6.41
CA PHE A 166 44.64 16.09 6.70
C PHE A 166 45.43 16.09 8.03
N ALA A 167 45.13 15.17 8.94
CA ALA A 167 45.84 15.06 10.22
C ALA A 167 47.09 14.17 10.11
N MET A 168 47.22 13.40 9.03
CA MET A 168 48.31 12.46 8.81
C MET A 168 49.51 13.16 8.18
N LYS A 169 50.71 12.83 8.65
CA LYS A 169 51.97 13.43 8.19
C LYS A 169 52.66 12.60 7.13
N THR A 170 52.28 11.33 7.00
CA THR A 170 52.95 10.38 6.09
C THR A 170 51.96 9.46 5.38
N LEU A 171 52.36 8.97 4.20
CA LEU A 171 51.61 7.97 3.44
C LEU A 171 51.36 6.69 4.25
N PHE A 172 52.35 6.28 5.06
CA PHE A 172 52.26 5.07 5.88
C PHE A 172 51.14 5.14 6.93
N GLU A 173 50.94 6.30 7.57
CA GLU A 173 49.84 6.52 8.52
C GLU A 173 48.47 6.36 7.84
N PHE A 174 48.34 6.87 6.61
CA PHE A 174 47.12 6.74 5.82
C PHE A 174 46.87 5.28 5.41
N GLU A 175 47.88 4.58 4.89
CA GLU A 175 47.76 3.17 4.49
C GLU A 175 47.37 2.26 5.65
N ALA A 176 47.91 2.53 6.85
CA ALA A 176 47.57 1.80 8.06
C ALA A 176 46.09 2.01 8.46
N GLN A 177 45.60 3.25 8.37
CA GLN A 177 44.20 3.57 8.67
C GLN A 177 43.24 2.94 7.63
N LEU A 178 43.60 3.00 6.35
CA LEU A 178 42.83 2.37 5.27
C LEU A 178 42.75 0.85 5.49
N LYS A 179 43.86 0.22 5.89
CA LYS A 179 43.91 -1.21 6.21
C LYS A 179 43.04 -1.57 7.42
N ASP A 180 43.01 -0.74 8.46
CA ASP A 180 42.12 -0.97 9.61
C ASP A 180 40.64 -0.96 9.20
N LEU A 181 40.23 -0.01 8.35
CA LEU A 181 38.86 0.06 7.81
C LEU A 181 38.51 -1.18 6.96
N GLU A 182 39.40 -1.61 6.06
CA GLU A 182 39.22 -2.82 5.25
C GLU A 182 39.06 -4.08 6.12
N THR A 183 39.86 -4.22 7.19
CA THR A 183 39.78 -5.39 8.08
C THR A 183 38.55 -5.42 8.96
N LYS A 184 38.00 -4.26 9.36
CA LYS A 184 36.73 -4.17 10.10
C LYS A 184 35.55 -4.62 9.24
N LYS A 185 35.61 -4.38 7.93
CA LYS A 185 34.58 -4.79 6.97
C LYS A 185 34.56 -6.30 6.74
N ASN A 186 35.73 -6.94 6.66
CA ASN A 186 35.84 -8.40 6.49
C ASN A 186 35.43 -9.24 7.72
N LYS A 187 35.13 -8.60 8.85
CA LYS A 187 34.68 -9.26 10.10
C LYS A 187 33.18 -9.12 10.38
N LYS A 188 32.46 -8.36 9.56
CA LYS A 188 31.00 -8.20 9.61
C LYS A 188 30.36 -9.05 8.53
#